data_AF-A0A1J5FHR3-F1
#
_entry.id   AF-A0A1J5FHR3-F1
#
_cell.length_a   1.000
_cell.length_b   1.000
_cell.length_c   1.000
_cell.angle_alpha   90.00
_cell.angle_beta   90.00
_cell.angle_gamma   90.00
#
_symmetry.space_group_name_H-M   'P 1'
#
loop_
_entity.id
_entity.type
_entity.pdbx_description
1 polymer ?
#
loop_
_entity_poly.entity_id
_entity_poly.type
_entity_poly.pdbx_seq_one_letter_code
_entity_poly.pdbx_strand_id
1 'polypeptide(L)'
;MVFRSPYENTLVANVKFCEQKGYFGRNYIKTPAINWFTNLDYKKRHEDLILYKTYNPEEYLKYDNYDAINVDKVKDIPMDYSGYMGVPITFLGSYNPEQFEIVGLGQGNLYRELTSTGLDEKFVDNYYKSGGTGSITENHQILGYYDKNNKAVIPYMRIIIRNKKL
;
A
#
# COMPACT_ATOMS: atom_id res chain seq x y z
N MET A 1 -0.16 -5.28 -16.40
CA MET A 1 0.83 -5.52 -17.47
C MET A 1 0.41 -6.75 -18.26
N VAL A 2 0.24 -6.60 -19.57
CA VAL A 2 -0.06 -7.69 -20.51
C VAL A 2 1.24 -7.99 -21.25
N PHE A 3 1.54 -9.27 -21.48
CA PHE A 3 2.77 -9.71 -22.13
C PHE A 3 2.44 -10.54 -23.36
N ARG A 4 3.36 -10.56 -24.33
CA ARG A 4 3.27 -11.47 -25.47
C ARG A 4 3.91 -12.80 -25.10
N SER A 5 3.15 -13.88 -25.23
CA SER A 5 3.54 -15.26 -25.02
C SER A 5 3.83 -15.93 -26.36
N PRO A 6 4.85 -16.81 -26.45
CA PRO A 6 5.04 -17.68 -27.60
C PRO A 6 3.95 -18.78 -27.69
N TYR A 7 3.22 -19.02 -26.61
CA TYR A 7 2.12 -19.97 -26.51
C TYR A 7 0.76 -19.29 -26.59
N GLU A 8 -0.24 -20.04 -27.08
CA GLU A 8 -1.62 -19.58 -27.17
C GLU A 8 -2.29 -19.49 -25.80
N ASN A 9 -2.93 -18.35 -25.54
CA ASN A 9 -3.78 -18.07 -24.41
C ASN A 9 -5.18 -18.63 -24.68
N THR A 10 -5.45 -19.80 -24.10
CA THR A 10 -6.74 -20.48 -24.22
C THR A 10 -7.74 -20.07 -23.14
N LEU A 11 -7.32 -19.26 -22.15
CA LEU A 11 -8.18 -18.83 -21.05
C LEU A 11 -9.06 -17.65 -21.47
N VAL A 12 -10.32 -17.93 -21.79
CA VAL A 12 -11.29 -16.94 -22.32
C VAL A 12 -11.38 -15.67 -21.47
N ALA A 13 -11.39 -15.79 -20.14
CA ALA A 13 -11.44 -14.63 -19.24
C ALA A 13 -10.19 -13.73 -19.38
N ASN A 14 -9.02 -14.34 -19.59
CA ASN A 14 -7.77 -13.63 -19.76
C ASN A 14 -7.69 -12.94 -21.13
N VAL A 15 -8.15 -13.61 -22.18
CA VAL A 15 -8.25 -13.04 -23.53
C VAL A 15 -9.16 -11.81 -23.51
N LYS A 16 -10.36 -11.93 -22.93
CA LYS A 16 -11.29 -10.80 -22.78
C LYS A 16 -10.65 -9.62 -22.03
N PHE A 17 -9.89 -9.89 -20.96
CA PHE A 17 -9.17 -8.84 -20.24
C PHE A 17 -8.10 -8.16 -21.13
N CYS A 18 -7.34 -8.93 -21.90
CA CYS A 18 -6.32 -8.39 -22.80
C CYS A 18 -6.94 -7.51 -23.89
N GLU A 19 -8.04 -7.96 -24.49
CA GLU A 19 -8.77 -7.22 -25.52
C GLU A 19 -9.39 -5.92 -24.96
N GLN A 20 -9.96 -5.94 -23.75
CA GLN A 20 -10.42 -4.72 -23.06
C GLN A 20 -9.30 -3.71 -22.80
N LYS A 21 -8.05 -4.16 -22.78
CA LYS A 21 -6.85 -3.31 -22.65
C LYS A 21 -6.21 -2.96 -23.99
N GLY A 22 -6.82 -3.33 -25.12
CA GLY A 22 -6.36 -3.02 -26.47
C GLY A 22 -5.35 -4.02 -27.05
N TYR A 23 -5.17 -5.18 -26.41
CA TYR A 23 -4.26 -6.22 -26.89
C TYR A 23 -5.05 -7.35 -27.56
N PHE A 24 -5.04 -7.37 -28.88
CA PHE A 24 -5.81 -8.32 -29.69
C PHE A 24 -4.97 -9.52 -30.10
N GLY A 25 -5.56 -10.71 -30.02
CA GLY A 25 -4.93 -11.97 -30.39
C GLY A 25 -4.64 -12.87 -29.19
N ARG A 26 -4.53 -14.17 -29.46
CA ARG A 26 -4.37 -15.19 -28.42
C ARG A 26 -2.93 -15.37 -27.95
N ASN A 27 -2.00 -14.51 -28.36
CA ASN A 27 -0.64 -14.54 -27.84
C ASN A 27 -0.42 -13.50 -26.74
N TYR A 28 -1.46 -12.82 -26.25
CA TYR A 28 -1.36 -11.89 -25.13
C TYR A 28 -1.88 -12.50 -23.84
N ILE A 29 -1.14 -12.35 -22.74
CA ILE A 29 -1.49 -12.89 -21.42
C ILE A 29 -1.31 -11.82 -20.35
N LYS A 30 -2.27 -11.70 -19.43
CA LYS A 30 -2.09 -11.04 -18.13
C LYS A 30 -1.87 -12.10 -17.07
N THR A 31 -0.74 -12.06 -16.37
CA THR A 31 -0.56 -12.87 -15.14
C THR A 31 -0.99 -12.03 -13.94
N PRO A 32 -2.12 -12.31 -13.26
CA PRO A 32 -2.68 -11.40 -12.25
C PRO A 32 -1.74 -11.14 -11.07
N ALA A 33 -0.98 -12.14 -10.64
CA ALA A 33 -0.09 -12.09 -9.48
C ALA A 33 1.32 -11.51 -9.76
N ILE A 34 1.62 -11.13 -11.02
CA ILE A 34 2.93 -10.61 -11.40
C ILE A 34 2.78 -9.20 -11.95
N ASN A 35 3.56 -8.27 -11.41
CA ASN A 35 3.70 -6.90 -11.88
C ASN A 35 5.19 -6.55 -11.90
N TRP A 36 5.62 -5.82 -12.93
CA TRP A 36 6.97 -5.30 -13.04
C TRP A 36 6.93 -3.79 -12.86
N PHE A 37 7.82 -3.27 -12.02
CA PHE A 37 7.97 -1.84 -11.76
C PHE A 37 9.37 -1.43 -12.22
N THR A 38 9.46 -0.24 -12.80
CA THR A 38 10.70 0.32 -13.31
C THR A 38 10.75 1.82 -13.04
N ASN A 39 11.95 2.36 -13.00
CA ASN A 39 12.21 3.80 -12.94
C ASN A 39 12.27 4.43 -14.34
N LEU A 40 12.09 3.66 -15.42
CA LEU A 40 11.98 4.21 -16.76
C LEU A 40 10.81 5.18 -16.84
N ASP A 41 11.04 6.32 -17.48
CA ASP A 41 10.07 7.38 -17.55
C ASP A 41 8.96 7.08 -18.58
N TYR A 42 7.71 7.39 -18.24
CA TYR A 42 6.55 7.19 -19.11
C TYR A 42 5.38 8.09 -18.71
N LYS A 43 4.54 8.49 -19.69
CA LYS A 43 3.48 9.49 -19.51
C LYS A 43 2.58 9.24 -18.30
N LYS A 44 2.10 8.01 -18.13
CA LYS A 44 1.17 7.65 -17.05
C LYS A 44 1.78 7.77 -15.64
N ARG A 45 3.12 7.79 -15.51
CA ARG A 45 3.79 8.06 -14.23
C ARG A 45 3.54 9.48 -13.72
N HIS A 46 3.17 10.40 -14.61
CA HIS A 46 2.94 11.81 -14.30
C HIS A 46 1.44 12.16 -14.25
N GLU A 47 0.57 11.15 -14.32
CA GLU A 47 -0.87 11.35 -14.14
C GLU A 47 -1.19 11.47 -12.65
N ASP A 48 -1.87 12.56 -12.26
CA ASP A 48 -2.34 12.73 -10.89
C ASP A 48 -3.43 11.71 -10.55
N LEU A 49 -3.30 11.11 -9.37
CA LEU A 49 -4.37 10.39 -8.73
C LEU A 49 -5.42 11.38 -8.23
N ILE A 50 -6.66 11.22 -8.70
CA ILE A 50 -7.78 12.06 -8.26
C ILE A 50 -8.14 11.71 -6.82
N LEU A 51 -7.93 12.67 -5.91
CA LEU A 51 -8.29 12.59 -4.50
C LEU A 51 -9.60 13.33 -4.25
N TYR A 52 -10.48 12.75 -3.45
CA TYR A 52 -11.81 13.32 -3.16
C TYR A 52 -12.28 13.07 -1.73
N LYS A 53 -11.54 12.27 -0.95
CA LYS A 53 -11.86 12.02 0.46
C LYS A 53 -11.30 13.15 1.32
N THR A 54 -12.03 13.53 2.35
CA THR A 54 -11.59 14.45 3.39
C THR A 54 -11.11 13.64 4.59
N TYR A 55 -10.08 14.12 5.28
CA TYR A 55 -9.55 13.49 6.47
C TYR A 55 -10.56 13.54 7.62
N ASN A 56 -10.73 12.39 8.28
CA ASN A 56 -11.51 12.22 9.50
C ASN A 56 -10.73 11.32 10.49
N PRO A 57 -10.34 11.81 11.68
CA PRO A 57 -9.60 11.02 12.67
C PRO A 57 -10.25 9.68 13.04
N GLU A 58 -11.58 9.56 12.94
CA GLU A 58 -12.26 8.31 13.24
C GLU A 58 -12.09 7.23 12.16
N GLU A 59 -11.92 7.64 10.89
CA GLU A 59 -11.72 6.70 9.77
C GLU A 59 -10.25 6.42 9.52
N TYR A 60 -9.39 7.42 9.71
CA TYR A 60 -7.96 7.35 9.45
C TYR A 60 -7.20 7.25 10.76
N LEU A 61 -7.16 6.03 11.29
CA LEU A 61 -6.51 5.72 12.56
C LEU A 61 -5.01 5.97 12.47
N LYS A 62 -4.42 6.51 13.54
CA LYS A 62 -2.97 6.73 13.63
C LYS A 62 -2.24 5.47 14.06
N TYR A 63 -1.02 5.28 13.58
CA TYR A 63 -0.13 4.26 14.12
C TYR A 63 0.35 4.64 15.52
N ASP A 64 0.54 3.61 16.35
CA ASP A 64 0.99 3.74 17.72
C ASP A 64 2.51 4.05 17.77
N ASN A 65 3.26 3.47 16.82
CA ASN A 65 4.71 3.48 16.79
C ASN A 65 5.34 4.39 15.72
N TYR A 66 4.53 5.14 14.97
CA TYR A 66 5.01 6.10 13.96
C TYR A 66 3.96 7.18 13.71
N ASP A 67 4.36 8.45 13.54
CA ASP A 67 3.42 9.56 13.29
C ASP A 67 2.93 9.57 11.84
N ALA A 68 2.06 8.60 11.52
CA ALA A 68 1.34 8.50 10.26
C ALA A 68 -0.06 7.93 10.49
N ILE A 69 -0.95 8.17 9.54
CA ILE A 69 -2.30 7.57 9.52
C ILE A 69 -2.32 6.32 8.65
N ASN A 70 -3.16 5.35 9.01
CA ASN A 70 -3.46 4.21 8.17
C ASN A 70 -4.53 4.57 7.14
N VAL A 71 -4.26 4.27 5.87
CA VAL A 71 -5.20 4.39 4.76
C VAL A 71 -5.40 3.01 4.15
N ASP A 72 -6.61 2.46 4.25
CA ASP A 72 -6.85 1.06 3.85
C ASP A 72 -6.92 0.84 2.34
N LYS A 73 -7.28 1.87 1.56
CA LYS A 73 -7.39 1.79 0.10
C LYS A 73 -6.82 3.04 -0.55
N VAL A 74 -6.15 2.87 -1.69
CA VAL A 74 -5.57 3.97 -2.47
C VAL A 74 -6.60 5.04 -2.84
N LYS A 75 -7.84 4.63 -3.14
CA LYS A 75 -8.94 5.55 -3.47
C LYS A 75 -9.45 6.37 -2.28
N ASP A 76 -9.05 6.01 -1.07
CA ASP A 76 -9.46 6.65 0.18
C ASP A 76 -8.36 7.58 0.71
N ILE A 77 -7.29 7.85 -0.06
CA ILE A 77 -6.27 8.83 0.34
C ILE A 77 -6.93 10.21 0.51
N PRO A 78 -6.81 10.84 1.70
CA PRO A 78 -7.40 12.14 1.96
C PRO A 78 -6.70 13.25 1.17
N MET A 79 -7.49 14.16 0.60
CA MET A 79 -7.01 15.27 -0.22
C MET A 79 -6.45 16.44 0.60
N ASP A 80 -6.73 16.49 1.89
CA ASP A 80 -6.48 17.63 2.80
C ASP A 80 -5.53 17.27 3.97
N TYR A 81 -4.88 16.10 3.90
CA TYR A 81 -3.94 15.64 4.93
C TYR A 81 -2.48 15.78 4.47
N SER A 82 -1.72 16.68 5.09
CA SER A 82 -0.32 16.97 4.75
C SER A 82 0.71 16.05 5.43
N GLY A 83 0.27 15.26 6.42
CA GLY A 83 1.12 14.34 7.19
C GLY A 83 1.47 13.06 6.44
N TYR A 84 2.18 12.17 7.13
CA TYR A 84 2.54 10.86 6.59
C TYR A 84 1.35 9.90 6.57
N MET A 85 1.25 9.11 5.52
CA MET A 85 0.16 8.16 5.32
C MET A 85 0.71 6.78 4.98
N GLY A 86 0.30 5.76 5.72
CA GLY A 86 0.52 4.37 5.38
C GLY A 86 -0.54 3.89 4.41
N VAL A 87 -0.18 3.77 3.13
CA VAL A 87 -1.06 3.28 2.07
C VAL A 87 -0.73 1.83 1.69
N PRO A 88 -1.65 1.07 1.09
CA PRO A 88 -1.38 -0.31 0.70
C PRO A 88 -0.27 -0.38 -0.36
N ILE A 89 0.52 -1.46 -0.38
CA ILE A 89 1.58 -1.69 -1.39
C ILE A 89 1.10 -1.53 -2.85
N THR A 90 -0.19 -1.76 -3.10
CA THR A 90 -0.83 -1.58 -4.41
C THR A 90 -0.81 -0.14 -4.92
N PHE A 91 -0.57 0.84 -4.04
CA PHE A 91 -0.36 2.25 -4.39
C PHE A 91 0.68 2.45 -5.49
N LEU A 92 1.72 1.61 -5.55
CA LEU A 92 2.76 1.69 -6.59
C LEU A 92 2.21 1.65 -8.02
N GLY A 93 1.04 1.05 -8.23
CA GLY A 93 0.39 1.02 -9.54
C GLY A 93 -0.17 2.37 -10.02
N SER A 94 -0.32 3.33 -9.11
CA SER A 94 -0.82 4.69 -9.37
C SER A 94 0.14 5.76 -8.84
N TYR A 95 1.41 5.39 -8.59
CA TYR A 95 2.39 6.31 -8.03
C TYR A 95 2.82 7.36 -9.05
N ASN A 96 2.62 8.63 -8.68
CA ASN A 96 3.16 9.79 -9.37
C ASN A 96 4.17 10.53 -8.47
N PRO A 97 5.47 10.62 -8.84
CA PRO A 97 6.51 11.29 -8.05
C PRO A 97 6.36 12.82 -7.94
N GLU A 98 5.57 13.44 -8.81
CA GLU A 98 5.23 14.86 -8.73
C GLU A 98 4.14 15.12 -7.67
N GLN A 99 3.25 14.15 -7.47
CA GLN A 99 2.16 14.24 -6.51
C GLN A 99 2.53 13.71 -5.13
N PHE A 100 3.27 12.60 -5.07
CA PHE A 100 3.59 11.93 -3.81
C PHE A 100 5.09 11.69 -3.66
N GLU A 101 5.54 11.74 -2.41
CA GLU A 101 6.85 11.26 -1.98
C GLU A 101 6.68 9.90 -1.32
N ILE A 102 7.53 8.93 -1.68
CA ILE A 102 7.65 7.66 -0.95
C ILE A 102 8.73 7.84 0.10
N VAL A 103 8.35 7.69 1.36
CA VAL A 103 9.23 7.93 2.52
C VAL A 103 9.86 6.62 2.99
N GLY A 104 9.13 5.50 2.90
CA GLY A 104 9.68 4.20 3.27
C GLY A 104 8.62 3.10 3.38
N LEU A 105 8.99 1.99 4.02
CA LEU A 105 8.14 0.81 4.15
C LEU A 105 7.86 0.52 5.62
N GLY A 106 6.59 0.30 5.95
CA GLY A 106 6.11 0.07 7.32
C GLY A 106 6.41 -1.29 7.92
N GLN A 107 7.34 -2.06 7.35
CA GLN A 107 7.72 -3.38 7.87
C GLN A 107 9.10 -3.85 7.36
N GLY A 108 9.73 -4.75 8.12
CA GLY A 108 11.00 -5.39 7.77
C GLY A 108 12.19 -4.43 7.87
N ASN A 109 13.32 -4.76 7.24
CA ASN A 109 14.56 -3.98 7.40
C ASN A 109 14.43 -2.49 7.04
N LEU A 110 13.62 -2.17 6.02
CA LEU A 110 13.37 -0.79 5.58
C LEU A 110 12.55 0.03 6.60
N TYR A 111 11.86 -0.62 7.54
CA TYR A 111 11.19 0.08 8.63
C TYR A 111 12.17 0.87 9.51
N ARG A 112 13.40 0.35 9.67
CA ARG A 112 14.43 1.03 10.48
C ARG A 112 14.93 2.33 9.86
N GLU A 113 14.66 2.55 8.57
CA GLU A 113 14.92 3.83 7.91
C GLU A 113 13.86 4.88 8.26
N LEU A 114 12.66 4.45 8.66
CA LEU A 114 11.58 5.34 9.11
C LEU A 114 11.74 5.75 10.57
N THR A 115 12.04 4.79 11.45
CA THR A 115 12.16 5.02 12.89
C THR A 115 13.08 4.00 13.55
N SER A 116 13.75 4.43 14.62
CA SER A 116 14.62 3.58 15.43
C SER A 116 13.85 2.64 16.36
N THR A 117 12.56 2.90 16.63
CA THR A 117 11.73 2.13 17.57
C THR A 117 10.65 1.32 16.84
N GLY A 118 10.44 0.08 17.28
CA GLY A 118 9.39 -0.81 16.79
C GLY A 118 8.11 -0.72 17.62
N LEU A 119 7.38 -1.83 17.72
CA LEU A 119 6.21 -1.96 18.59
C LEU A 119 6.57 -1.95 20.08
N ASP A 120 5.75 -1.30 20.89
CA ASP A 120 5.87 -1.30 22.35
C ASP A 120 5.41 -2.65 22.95
N GLU A 121 5.99 -3.03 24.09
CA GLU A 121 5.60 -4.25 24.84
C GLU A 121 4.08 -4.29 25.12
N LYS A 122 3.49 -3.16 25.51
CA LYS A 122 2.05 -3.02 25.74
C LYS A 122 1.21 -3.32 24.50
N PHE A 123 1.70 -2.93 23.32
CA PHE A 123 1.04 -3.22 22.06
C PHE A 123 1.05 -4.71 21.77
N VAL A 124 2.21 -5.35 21.95
CA VAL A 124 2.42 -6.79 21.74
C VAL A 124 1.50 -7.61 22.65
N ASP A 125 1.41 -7.25 23.93
CA ASP A 125 0.49 -7.88 24.88
C ASP A 125 -0.97 -7.76 24.45
N ASN A 126 -1.39 -6.56 24.06
CA ASN A 126 -2.76 -6.31 23.60
C ASN A 126 -3.08 -7.08 22.30
N TYR A 127 -2.09 -7.21 21.41
CA TYR A 127 -2.22 -7.99 20.18
C TYR A 127 -2.52 -9.46 20.47
N TYR A 128 -1.75 -10.11 21.34
CA TYR A 128 -1.98 -11.52 21.71
C TYR A 128 -3.27 -11.71 22.52
N LYS A 129 -3.59 -10.80 23.45
CA LYS A 129 -4.87 -10.82 24.19
C LYS A 129 -6.08 -10.75 23.26
N SER A 130 -5.95 -10.07 22.12
CA SER A 130 -7.00 -9.97 21.10
C SER A 130 -7.08 -11.16 20.13
N GLY A 131 -6.30 -12.21 20.37
CA GLY A 131 -6.25 -13.42 19.54
C GLY A 131 -5.29 -13.34 18.35
N GLY A 132 -4.32 -12.43 18.37
CA GLY A 132 -3.26 -12.38 17.37
C GLY A 132 -2.41 -13.65 17.34
N THR A 133 -2.09 -14.15 16.15
CA THR A 133 -1.32 -15.40 15.96
C THR A 133 0.03 -15.20 15.31
N GLY A 134 0.37 -13.95 14.93
CA GLY A 134 1.67 -13.62 14.36
C GLY A 134 2.79 -13.71 15.39
N SER A 135 4.00 -14.07 14.95
CA SER A 135 5.21 -14.09 15.80
C SER A 135 5.77 -12.67 15.97
N ILE A 136 5.19 -11.93 16.91
CA ILE A 136 5.51 -10.53 17.20
C ILE A 136 6.13 -10.40 18.61
N THR A 137 7.12 -9.53 18.74
CA THR A 137 7.84 -9.28 20.00
C THR A 137 7.94 -7.77 20.24
N GLU A 138 8.42 -7.38 21.42
CA GLU A 138 8.81 -5.99 21.65
C GLU A 138 9.83 -5.52 20.60
N ASN A 139 9.73 -4.25 20.21
CA ASN A 139 10.60 -3.59 19.22
C ASN A 139 10.58 -4.26 17.83
N HIS A 140 9.53 -5.04 17.53
CA HIS A 140 9.35 -5.63 16.20
C HIS A 140 9.18 -4.54 15.14
N GLN A 141 9.82 -4.73 13.99
CA GLN A 141 9.94 -3.75 12.92
C GLN A 141 8.71 -3.74 12.01
N ILE A 142 7.56 -3.36 12.56
CA ILE A 142 6.30 -3.33 11.85
C ILE A 142 5.37 -2.27 12.43
N LEU A 143 4.62 -1.59 11.57
CA LEU A 143 3.59 -0.64 12.03
C LEU A 143 2.45 -1.36 12.73
N GLY A 144 1.91 -0.74 13.77
CA GLY A 144 0.73 -1.20 14.49
C GLY A 144 -0.18 -0.03 14.84
N TYR A 145 -1.49 -0.26 14.86
CA TYR A 145 -2.47 0.73 15.32
C TYR A 145 -3.58 0.05 16.13
N TYR A 146 -4.37 0.84 16.84
CA TYR A 146 -5.57 0.37 17.52
C TYR A 146 -6.82 0.69 16.70
N ASP A 147 -7.69 -0.30 16.51
CA ASP A 147 -8.98 -0.09 15.85
C ASP A 147 -10.00 0.63 16.75
N LYS A 148 -11.20 0.89 16.22
CA LYS A 148 -12.30 1.54 16.96
C LYS A 148 -12.73 0.80 18.23
N ASN A 149 -12.44 -0.49 18.34
CA ASN A 149 -12.75 -1.32 19.51
C ASN A 149 -11.53 -1.47 20.44
N ASN A 150 -10.51 -0.64 20.26
CA ASN A 150 -9.24 -0.71 20.99
C ASN A 150 -8.50 -2.04 20.81
N LYS A 151 -8.71 -2.71 19.67
CA LYS A 151 -7.98 -3.92 19.29
C LYS A 151 -6.68 -3.55 18.60
N ALA A 152 -5.58 -4.13 19.05
CA ALA A 152 -4.28 -3.97 18.38
C ALA A 152 -4.31 -4.70 17.02
N VAL A 153 -4.08 -3.95 15.95
CA VAL A 153 -4.10 -4.42 14.57
C VAL A 153 -2.76 -4.15 13.91
N ILE A 154 -2.23 -5.17 13.26
CA ILE A 154 -1.05 -5.07 12.41
C ILE A 154 -1.54 -5.09 10.95
N PRO A 155 -1.45 -3.99 10.20
CA PRO A 155 -1.83 -3.96 8.80
C PRO A 155 -0.88 -4.80 7.96
N TYR A 156 -1.41 -5.33 6.85
CA TYR A 156 -0.56 -5.84 5.78
C TYR A 156 0.25 -4.70 5.14
N MET A 157 1.45 -5.02 4.62
CA MET A 157 2.40 -4.12 3.92
C MET A 157 1.90 -2.71 3.62
N ARG A 158 2.43 -1.72 4.35
CA ARG A 158 2.16 -0.30 4.16
C ARG A 158 3.37 0.42 3.59
N ILE A 159 3.18 1.20 2.54
CA ILE A 159 4.16 2.17 2.06
C ILE A 159 3.82 3.49 2.75
N ILE A 160 4.82 4.12 3.36
CA ILE A 160 4.65 5.46 3.91
C ILE A 160 4.85 6.48 2.80
N ILE A 161 3.86 7.33 2.60
CA ILE A 161 3.87 8.38 1.60
C ILE A 161 3.55 9.74 2.22
N ARG A 162 3.92 10.81 1.51
CA ARG A 162 3.50 12.18 1.78
C ARG A 162 2.98 12.83 0.50
N ASN A 163 1.90 13.61 0.58
CA ASN A 163 1.41 14.39 -0.55
C ASN A 163 2.26 15.67 -0.68
N LYS A 164 2.85 15.90 -1.87
CA LYS A 164 3.73 17.04 -2.17
C LYS A 164 2.97 18.27 -2.66
N LYS A 165 1.70 18.12 -3.01
CA LYS A 165 0.85 19.20 -3.57
C LYS A 165 0.02 19.91 -2.50
N LEU A 166 0.27 19.63 -1.22
CA LEU A 166 -0.36 20.26 -0.05
C LEU A 166 0.61 21.15 0.72
#